data_AF-A0AAD7NLC7-F1
#
_entry.id   AF-A0AAD7NLC7-F1
#
_cell.length_a   1.000
_cell.length_b   1.000
_cell.length_c   1.000
_cell.angle_alpha   90.00
_cell.angle_beta   90.00
_cell.angle_gamma   90.00
#
_symmetry.space_group_name_H-M   'P 1'
#
loop_
_entity.id
_entity.type
_entity.pdbx_description
1 polymer ?
#
loop_
_entity_poly.entity_id
_entity_poly.type
_entity_poly.pdbx_seq_one_letter_code
_entity_poly.pdbx_strand_id
1 'polypeptide(L)'
;MSVLETPIPNAPEPFSGAAVAPDEIFEPPADIILRSSDSVDFHCHKNILAHASQFFFDMFGAVCENDDIHKDGKAVIPIKETSGVLYKLLILVYPAHASAPFVISDPAQLDDICAVHEAANKYQMVRTEALVEDMLVTSPLVDAHPHRFFAIASIRDIKRLLRKAALCTLRDTVDAEVPFIPEFDAISGNHVRELNNFIQRCGKRAQTLASQTLSVHFEILARGDDYPTVVARNDATGQLCVWWREDAGHGAQCGPTVERTGGIPTQEILPPQWYQTHVRQVATALRLLPNGSTALAAAVDVAPAERAAISACPACQQSALQDLVNFASQLAKVVEGSNEKVVDEMWN
;
A
#
# COMPACT_ATOMS: atom_id res chain seq x y z
N MET A 1 9.20 -54.82 -22.61
CA MET A 1 8.64 -54.24 -21.38
C MET A 1 7.74 -53.11 -21.81
N SER A 2 6.42 -53.31 -21.77
CA SER A 2 5.44 -52.28 -22.07
C SER A 2 5.45 -51.29 -20.91
N VAL A 3 5.89 -50.05 -21.15
CA VAL A 3 5.69 -48.96 -20.19
C VAL A 3 4.17 -48.79 -20.12
N LEU A 4 3.57 -49.14 -18.98
CA LEU A 4 2.17 -48.80 -18.72
C LEU A 4 2.13 -47.27 -18.60
N GLU A 5 1.74 -46.58 -19.67
CA GLU A 5 1.44 -45.16 -19.61
C GLU A 5 0.34 -44.96 -18.57
N THR A 6 0.69 -44.31 -17.46
CA THR A 6 -0.28 -43.93 -16.45
C THR A 6 -1.32 -43.01 -17.10
N PRO A 7 -2.63 -43.30 -16.96
CA PRO A 7 -3.66 -42.47 -17.57
C PRO A 7 -3.57 -41.04 -17.03
N ILE A 8 -3.58 -40.08 -17.95
CA ILE A 8 -3.49 -38.66 -17.65
C ILE A 8 -4.76 -38.24 -16.89
N PRO A 9 -4.65 -37.78 -15.62
CA PRO A 9 -5.80 -37.40 -14.82
C PRO A 9 -6.48 -36.15 -15.37
N ASN A 10 -7.79 -36.04 -15.14
CA ASN A 10 -8.53 -34.81 -15.39
C ASN A 10 -8.39 -33.87 -14.18
N ALA A 11 -8.52 -32.57 -14.44
CA ALA A 11 -8.50 -31.54 -13.42
C ALA A 11 -9.69 -31.68 -12.44
N PRO A 12 -9.61 -31.05 -11.25
CA PRO A 12 -10.77 -30.91 -10.36
C PRO A 12 -11.92 -30.14 -11.03
N GLU A 13 -13.13 -30.28 -10.47
CA GLU A 13 -14.26 -29.41 -10.82
C GLU A 13 -13.85 -27.92 -10.76
N PRO A 14 -14.31 -27.08 -11.69
CA PRO A 14 -15.33 -27.34 -12.72
C PRO A 14 -14.76 -27.89 -14.05
N PHE A 15 -13.45 -28.18 -14.12
CA PHE A 15 -12.76 -28.52 -15.39
C PHE A 15 -12.52 -30.03 -15.57
N SER A 16 -13.19 -30.87 -14.78
CA SER A 16 -13.03 -32.33 -14.76
C SER A 16 -13.56 -33.03 -16.01
N GLY A 17 -14.47 -32.37 -16.73
CA GLY A 17 -15.23 -32.94 -17.85
C GLY A 17 -16.43 -33.79 -17.42
N ALA A 18 -16.71 -33.90 -16.12
CA ALA A 18 -17.93 -34.54 -15.62
C ALA A 18 -19.16 -33.70 -16.02
N ALA A 19 -20.26 -34.38 -16.35
CA ALA A 19 -21.52 -33.70 -16.61
C ALA A 19 -22.02 -33.06 -15.31
N VAL A 20 -22.13 -31.72 -15.30
CA VAL A 20 -22.87 -31.00 -14.27
C VAL A 20 -24.32 -31.51 -14.28
N ALA A 21 -24.90 -31.72 -13.10
CA ALA A 21 -26.27 -32.22 -13.00
C ALA A 21 -27.24 -31.32 -13.80
N PRO A 22 -28.26 -31.88 -14.48
CA PRO A 22 -29.15 -31.14 -15.40
C PRO A 22 -29.82 -29.88 -14.83
N ASP A 23 -29.87 -29.75 -13.51
CA ASP A 23 -30.62 -28.72 -12.79
C ASP A 23 -29.75 -27.51 -12.36
N GLU A 24 -28.43 -27.51 -12.61
CA GLU A 24 -27.50 -26.54 -12.02
C GLU A 24 -26.72 -25.65 -13.02
N ILE A 25 -27.38 -25.17 -14.09
CA ILE A 25 -26.88 -24.23 -15.14
C ILE A 25 -26.59 -24.95 -16.47
N PHE A 26 -27.16 -24.42 -17.56
CA PHE A 26 -26.87 -24.81 -18.93
C PHE A 26 -25.47 -24.32 -19.34
N GLU A 27 -24.42 -24.98 -18.88
CA GLU A 27 -23.13 -24.88 -19.56
C GLU A 27 -23.09 -25.88 -20.72
N PRO A 28 -22.76 -25.43 -21.95
CA PRO A 28 -22.56 -26.36 -23.05
C PRO A 28 -21.42 -27.33 -22.71
N PRO A 29 -21.38 -28.55 -23.28
CA PRO A 29 -20.27 -29.46 -23.02
C PRO A 29 -18.95 -28.86 -23.50
N ALA A 30 -17.88 -29.07 -22.74
CA ALA A 30 -16.52 -28.72 -23.13
C ALA A 30 -16.15 -29.26 -24.52
N ASP A 31 -15.58 -28.42 -25.37
CA ASP A 31 -15.25 -28.69 -26.78
C ASP A 31 -13.74 -28.71 -27.07
N ILE A 32 -12.93 -28.53 -26.02
CA ILE A 32 -11.47 -28.59 -26.09
C ILE A 32 -10.87 -29.10 -24.77
N ILE A 33 -9.66 -29.65 -24.84
CA ILE A 33 -8.86 -30.03 -23.67
C ILE A 33 -7.56 -29.22 -23.68
N LEU A 34 -7.30 -28.48 -22.59
CA LEU A 34 -5.98 -27.91 -22.33
C LEU A 34 -5.20 -28.87 -21.43
N ARG A 35 -4.02 -29.31 -21.86
CA ARG A 35 -3.15 -30.19 -21.08
C ARG A 35 -2.02 -29.38 -20.45
N SER A 36 -2.00 -29.33 -19.14
CA SER A 36 -0.92 -28.70 -18.36
C SER A 36 0.42 -29.43 -18.52
N SER A 37 1.52 -28.74 -18.18
CA SER A 37 2.88 -29.29 -18.33
C SER A 37 3.19 -30.46 -17.38
N ASP A 38 2.47 -30.56 -16.27
CA ASP A 38 2.49 -31.67 -15.31
C ASP A 38 1.43 -32.74 -15.63
N SER A 39 0.92 -32.76 -16.86
CA SER A 39 0.04 -33.81 -17.40
C SER A 39 -1.29 -33.95 -16.66
N VAL A 40 -2.01 -32.83 -16.51
CA VAL A 40 -3.42 -32.79 -16.08
C VAL A 40 -4.27 -32.19 -17.19
N ASP A 41 -5.37 -32.86 -17.54
CA ASP A 41 -6.30 -32.46 -18.60
C ASP A 41 -7.44 -31.59 -18.07
N PHE A 42 -7.59 -30.40 -18.64
CA PHE A 42 -8.64 -29.43 -18.32
C PHE A 42 -9.66 -29.38 -19.45
N HIS A 43 -10.89 -29.80 -19.19
CA HIS A 43 -11.98 -29.72 -20.14
C HIS A 43 -12.54 -28.28 -20.19
N CYS A 44 -12.36 -27.61 -21.32
CA CYS A 44 -12.63 -26.18 -21.48
C CYS A 44 -13.57 -25.87 -22.66
N HIS A 45 -13.90 -24.58 -22.85
CA HIS A 45 -14.75 -24.07 -23.91
C HIS A 45 -13.99 -23.08 -24.80
N LYS A 46 -13.89 -23.38 -26.10
CA LYS A 46 -13.19 -22.54 -27.09
C LYS A 46 -13.74 -21.12 -27.11
N ASN A 47 -15.07 -20.96 -27.06
CA ASN A 47 -15.71 -19.65 -27.09
C ASN A 47 -15.32 -18.77 -25.89
N ILE A 48 -15.29 -19.32 -24.67
CA ILE A 48 -14.92 -18.58 -23.45
C ILE A 48 -13.46 -18.15 -23.55
N LEU A 49 -12.57 -19.09 -23.89
CA LEU A 49 -11.13 -18.81 -24.03
C LEU A 49 -10.85 -17.78 -25.12
N ALA A 50 -11.51 -17.90 -26.29
CA ALA A 50 -11.38 -16.96 -27.40
C ALA A 50 -11.93 -15.56 -27.07
N HIS A 51 -13.00 -15.48 -26.25
CA HIS A 51 -13.51 -14.21 -25.77
C HIS A 51 -12.58 -13.54 -24.75
N ALA A 52 -11.87 -14.32 -23.94
CA ALA A 52 -10.98 -13.82 -22.91
C ALA A 52 -9.58 -13.47 -23.43
N SER A 53 -9.19 -14.00 -24.60
CA SER A 53 -7.83 -13.95 -25.11
C SER A 53 -7.79 -13.92 -26.64
N GLN A 54 -7.15 -12.89 -27.18
CA GLN A 54 -6.88 -12.80 -28.62
C GLN A 54 -5.96 -13.93 -29.09
N PHE A 55 -4.98 -14.32 -28.26
CA PHE A 55 -4.10 -15.47 -28.54
C PHE A 55 -4.90 -16.75 -28.78
N PHE A 56 -5.85 -17.08 -27.89
CA PHE A 56 -6.67 -18.28 -28.04
C PHE A 56 -7.63 -18.16 -29.24
N PHE A 57 -8.19 -16.97 -29.50
CA PHE A 57 -9.01 -16.72 -30.70
C PHE A 57 -8.23 -17.03 -31.99
N ASP A 58 -7.03 -16.46 -32.13
CA ASP A 58 -6.19 -16.66 -33.32
C ASP A 58 -5.75 -18.11 -33.45
N MET A 59 -5.33 -18.73 -32.35
CA MET A 59 -4.91 -20.13 -32.32
C MET A 59 -6.04 -21.06 -32.79
N PHE A 60 -7.27 -20.91 -32.27
CA PHE A 60 -8.38 -21.76 -32.69
C PHE A 60 -8.81 -21.51 -34.14
N GLY A 61 -8.65 -20.29 -34.65
CA GLY A 61 -8.91 -19.98 -36.06
C GLY A 61 -7.86 -20.56 -37.02
N ALA A 62 -6.62 -20.75 -36.54
CA ALA A 62 -5.50 -21.28 -37.33
C ALA A 62 -5.38 -22.82 -37.30
N VAL A 63 -6.05 -23.49 -36.34
CA VAL A 63 -6.04 -24.95 -36.25
C VAL A 63 -6.86 -25.54 -37.42
N CYS A 64 -6.17 -25.78 -38.55
CA CYS A 64 -6.68 -26.48 -39.71
C CYS A 64 -6.22 -27.96 -39.69
N GLU A 65 -7.09 -28.84 -39.20
CA GLU A 65 -7.26 -30.27 -39.54
C GLU A 65 -6.04 -31.21 -39.65
N ASN A 66 -4.84 -30.90 -39.13
CA ASN A 66 -3.69 -31.80 -39.29
C ASN A 66 -2.98 -32.12 -37.97
N ASP A 67 -2.94 -33.42 -37.63
CA ASP A 67 -2.12 -34.07 -36.60
C ASP A 67 -2.37 -33.72 -35.12
N ASP A 68 -3.58 -33.26 -34.77
CA ASP A 68 -3.91 -32.97 -33.37
C ASP A 68 -4.10 -34.24 -32.52
N ILE A 69 -3.51 -34.23 -31.33
CA ILE A 69 -3.79 -35.23 -30.28
C ILE A 69 -5.26 -35.08 -29.90
N HIS A 70 -6.03 -36.16 -29.98
CA HIS A 70 -7.43 -36.18 -29.56
C HIS A 70 -7.65 -37.05 -28.34
N LYS A 71 -8.49 -36.59 -27.40
CA LYS A 71 -9.00 -37.36 -26.26
C LYS A 71 -10.51 -37.10 -26.17
N ASP A 72 -11.29 -38.16 -26.08
CA ASP A 72 -12.77 -38.09 -26.03
C ASP A 72 -13.41 -37.30 -27.20
N GLY A 73 -12.80 -37.38 -28.38
CA GLY A 73 -13.25 -36.64 -29.57
C GLY A 73 -12.96 -35.14 -29.55
N LYS A 74 -12.17 -34.65 -28.57
CA LYS A 74 -11.78 -33.24 -28.41
C LYS A 74 -10.29 -33.08 -28.72
N ALA A 75 -9.93 -31.97 -29.36
CA ALA A 75 -8.54 -31.61 -29.55
C ALA A 75 -7.86 -31.31 -28.20
N VAL A 76 -6.65 -31.83 -28.01
CA VAL A 76 -5.82 -31.66 -26.82
C VAL A 76 -4.70 -30.70 -27.15
N ILE A 77 -4.69 -29.54 -26.48
CA ILE A 77 -3.65 -28.52 -26.66
C ILE A 77 -2.71 -28.53 -25.46
N PRO A 78 -1.42 -28.87 -25.64
CA PRO A 78 -0.44 -28.79 -24.58
C PRO A 78 -0.12 -27.32 -24.25
N ILE A 79 -0.04 -27.03 -22.95
CA ILE A 79 0.15 -25.71 -22.36
C ILE A 79 1.36 -25.79 -21.42
N LYS A 80 2.11 -24.69 -21.25
CA LYS A 80 3.38 -24.70 -20.48
C LYS A 80 3.16 -24.60 -18.97
N GLU A 81 2.03 -24.05 -18.57
CA GLU A 81 1.66 -23.78 -17.19
C GLU A 81 1.35 -25.10 -16.47
N THR A 82 1.71 -25.15 -15.19
CA THR A 82 1.35 -26.27 -14.32
C THR A 82 -0.16 -26.26 -14.07
N SER A 83 -0.69 -27.41 -13.67
CA SER A 83 -2.09 -27.58 -13.33
C SER A 83 -2.57 -26.55 -12.29
N GLY A 84 -1.75 -26.24 -11.29
CA GLY A 84 -2.08 -25.25 -10.25
C GLY A 84 -2.21 -23.81 -10.77
N VAL A 85 -1.39 -23.40 -11.73
CA VAL A 85 -1.45 -22.07 -12.36
C VAL A 85 -2.62 -22.02 -13.35
N LEU A 86 -2.74 -23.05 -14.19
CA LEU A 86 -3.79 -23.13 -15.19
C LEU A 86 -5.18 -23.16 -14.56
N TYR A 87 -5.37 -23.91 -13.46
CA TYR A 87 -6.63 -23.92 -12.72
C TYR A 87 -7.02 -22.52 -12.25
N LYS A 88 -6.11 -21.79 -11.58
CA LYS A 88 -6.40 -20.44 -11.10
C LYS A 88 -6.69 -19.47 -12.24
N LEU A 89 -5.93 -19.55 -13.33
CA LEU A 89 -6.15 -18.74 -14.53
C LEU A 89 -7.55 -18.98 -15.12
N LEU A 90 -7.95 -20.25 -15.27
CA LEU A 90 -9.25 -20.61 -15.83
C LEU A 90 -10.42 -20.19 -14.92
N ILE A 91 -10.27 -20.31 -13.59
CA ILE A 91 -11.29 -19.81 -12.63
C ILE A 91 -11.55 -18.31 -12.82
N LEU A 92 -10.51 -17.52 -13.07
CA LEU A 92 -10.66 -16.07 -13.30
C LEU A 92 -11.28 -15.73 -14.66
N VAL A 93 -11.12 -16.62 -15.65
CA VAL A 93 -11.63 -16.44 -17.01
C VAL A 93 -13.11 -16.84 -17.12
N TYR A 94 -13.54 -17.84 -16.37
CA TYR A 94 -14.89 -18.39 -16.47
C TYR A 94 -15.90 -17.58 -15.67
N PRO A 95 -16.93 -16.98 -16.31
CA PRO A 95 -17.88 -16.07 -15.64
C PRO A 95 -18.59 -16.68 -14.41
N ALA A 96 -18.91 -17.97 -14.45
CA ALA A 96 -19.57 -18.68 -13.36
C ALA A 96 -18.72 -18.73 -12.07
N HIS A 97 -17.40 -18.57 -12.18
CA HIS A 97 -16.46 -18.72 -11.07
C HIS A 97 -15.68 -17.43 -10.77
N ALA A 98 -15.64 -16.49 -11.72
CA ALA A 98 -14.95 -15.21 -11.60
C ALA A 98 -15.50 -14.29 -10.48
N SER A 99 -16.68 -14.58 -9.93
CA SER A 99 -17.31 -13.78 -8.87
C SER A 99 -16.67 -13.95 -7.48
N ALA A 100 -15.82 -14.96 -7.29
CA ALA A 100 -15.10 -15.21 -6.03
C ALA A 100 -13.59 -15.34 -6.29
N PRO A 101 -12.89 -14.21 -6.56
CA PRO A 101 -11.44 -14.24 -6.79
C PRO A 101 -10.68 -14.74 -5.56
N PHE A 102 -9.53 -15.36 -5.79
CA PHE A 102 -8.68 -15.93 -4.74
C PHE A 102 -8.22 -14.84 -3.77
N VAL A 103 -8.35 -15.08 -2.46
CA VAL A 103 -7.84 -14.17 -1.43
C VAL A 103 -6.39 -14.53 -1.11
N ILE A 104 -5.47 -13.60 -1.37
CA ILE A 104 -4.05 -13.75 -1.05
C ILE A 104 -3.85 -13.49 0.45
N SER A 105 -3.76 -14.57 1.22
CA SER A 105 -3.70 -14.53 2.69
C SER A 105 -2.37 -15.05 3.26
N ASP A 106 -1.61 -15.80 2.46
CA ASP A 106 -0.32 -16.37 2.84
C ASP A 106 0.77 -15.92 1.84
N PRO A 107 1.93 -15.42 2.31
CA PRO A 107 3.06 -15.08 1.45
C PRO A 107 3.53 -16.21 0.53
N ALA A 108 3.33 -17.48 0.90
CA ALA A 108 3.67 -18.63 0.06
C ALA A 108 2.82 -18.69 -1.22
N GLN A 109 1.67 -18.01 -1.28
CA GLN A 109 0.80 -17.96 -2.45
C GLN A 109 1.28 -16.95 -3.51
N LEU A 110 2.21 -16.06 -3.17
CA LEU A 110 2.63 -14.99 -4.08
C LEU A 110 3.31 -15.51 -5.35
N ASP A 111 4.07 -16.60 -5.25
CA ASP A 111 4.75 -17.21 -6.40
C ASP A 111 3.73 -17.73 -7.41
N ASP A 112 2.72 -18.45 -6.92
CA ASP A 112 1.59 -18.95 -7.71
C ASP A 112 0.83 -17.81 -8.39
N ILE A 113 0.52 -16.74 -7.66
CA ILE A 113 -0.22 -15.58 -8.22
C ILE A 113 0.61 -14.85 -9.26
N CYS A 114 1.93 -14.70 -9.03
CA CYS A 114 2.84 -14.12 -10.00
C CYS A 114 2.92 -14.97 -11.27
N ALA A 115 2.91 -16.30 -11.16
CA ALA A 115 2.86 -17.20 -12.31
C ALA A 115 1.51 -17.12 -13.05
N VAL A 116 0.41 -16.88 -12.35
CA VAL A 116 -0.91 -16.60 -12.99
C VAL A 116 -0.88 -15.27 -13.75
N HIS A 117 -0.27 -14.22 -13.18
CA HIS A 117 -0.07 -12.94 -13.89
C HIS A 117 0.76 -13.12 -15.17
N GLU A 118 1.88 -13.85 -15.10
CA GLU A 118 2.69 -14.19 -16.28
C GLU A 118 1.89 -14.94 -17.35
N ALA A 119 1.11 -15.94 -16.93
CA ALA A 119 0.29 -16.72 -17.85
C ALA A 119 -0.79 -15.84 -18.50
N ALA A 120 -1.45 -14.97 -17.73
CA ALA A 120 -2.44 -14.03 -18.25
C ALA A 120 -1.82 -13.09 -19.29
N ASN A 121 -0.64 -12.53 -19.01
CA ASN A 121 0.09 -11.68 -19.94
C ASN A 121 0.49 -12.45 -21.21
N LYS A 122 1.09 -13.64 -21.07
CA LYS A 122 1.49 -14.52 -22.17
C LYS A 122 0.34 -14.87 -23.09
N TYR A 123 -0.83 -15.14 -22.52
CA TYR A 123 -2.05 -15.46 -23.27
C TYR A 123 -2.88 -14.22 -23.63
N GLN A 124 -2.36 -13.00 -23.45
CA GLN A 124 -3.04 -11.76 -23.81
C GLN A 124 -4.44 -11.63 -23.18
N MET A 125 -4.59 -12.10 -21.94
CA MET A 125 -5.83 -12.05 -21.16
C MET A 125 -5.89 -10.77 -20.33
N VAL A 126 -6.06 -9.62 -21.00
CA VAL A 126 -5.95 -8.27 -20.40
C VAL A 126 -6.86 -8.09 -19.17
N ARG A 127 -8.08 -8.62 -19.20
CA ARG A 127 -9.00 -8.52 -18.04
C ARG A 127 -8.53 -9.37 -16.86
N THR A 128 -8.02 -10.57 -17.13
CA THR A 128 -7.51 -11.47 -16.09
C THR A 128 -6.25 -10.90 -15.47
N GLU A 129 -5.36 -10.33 -16.27
CA GLU A 129 -4.16 -9.61 -15.80
C GLU A 129 -4.56 -8.49 -14.84
N ALA A 130 -5.50 -7.61 -15.22
CA ALA A 130 -6.00 -6.54 -14.37
C ALA A 130 -6.64 -7.03 -13.06
N LEU A 131 -7.37 -8.16 -13.09
CA LEU A 131 -7.93 -8.78 -11.88
C LEU A 131 -6.82 -9.26 -10.93
N VAL A 132 -5.75 -9.87 -11.47
CA VAL A 132 -4.61 -10.31 -10.66
C VAL A 132 -3.85 -9.14 -10.05
N GLU A 133 -3.68 -8.06 -10.81
CA GLU A 133 -3.09 -6.83 -10.30
C GLU A 133 -3.93 -6.23 -9.17
N ASP A 134 -5.25 -6.16 -9.32
CA ASP A 134 -6.15 -5.68 -8.26
C ASP A 134 -6.10 -6.58 -7.01
N MET A 135 -6.00 -7.91 -7.17
CA MET A 135 -5.79 -8.83 -6.04
C MET A 135 -4.48 -8.54 -5.30
N LEU A 136 -3.38 -8.31 -6.03
CA LEU A 136 -2.09 -7.96 -5.43
C LEU A 136 -2.15 -6.59 -4.72
N VAL A 137 -2.74 -5.58 -5.37
CA VAL A 137 -2.87 -4.22 -4.82
C VAL A 137 -3.74 -4.21 -3.57
N THR A 138 -4.81 -5.00 -3.52
CA THR A 138 -5.75 -5.04 -2.39
C THR A 138 -5.35 -6.01 -1.29
N SER A 139 -4.32 -6.84 -1.50
CA SER A 139 -3.85 -7.80 -0.52
C SER A 139 -3.45 -7.12 0.80
N PRO A 140 -3.85 -7.66 1.96
CA PRO A 140 -3.42 -7.16 3.26
C PRO A 140 -1.92 -7.42 3.50
N LEU A 141 -1.31 -8.34 2.75
CA LEU A 141 0.11 -8.67 2.88
C LEU A 141 1.02 -7.55 2.36
N VAL A 142 0.49 -6.58 1.59
CA VAL A 142 1.27 -5.42 1.12
C VAL A 142 1.83 -4.63 2.30
N ASP A 143 1.05 -4.47 3.37
CA ASP A 143 1.49 -3.76 4.57
C ASP A 143 2.49 -4.59 5.41
N ALA A 144 2.39 -5.93 5.37
CA ALA A 144 3.24 -6.83 6.14
C ALA A 144 4.58 -7.14 5.45
N HIS A 145 4.61 -7.13 4.12
CA HIS A 145 5.77 -7.49 3.30
C HIS A 145 6.03 -6.46 2.19
N PRO A 146 6.10 -5.15 2.49
CA PRO A 146 6.10 -4.10 1.47
C PRO A 146 7.32 -4.18 0.53
N HIS A 147 8.48 -4.58 1.03
CA HIS A 147 9.68 -4.77 0.20
C HIS A 147 9.52 -5.88 -0.84
N ARG A 148 8.87 -6.99 -0.48
CA ARG A 148 8.59 -8.10 -1.41
C ARG A 148 7.59 -7.66 -2.48
N PHE A 149 6.51 -6.98 -2.09
CA PHE A 149 5.53 -6.44 -3.03
C PHE A 149 6.12 -5.36 -3.95
N PHE A 150 7.07 -4.54 -3.46
CA PHE A 150 7.79 -3.60 -4.29
C PHE A 150 8.62 -4.31 -5.37
N ALA A 151 9.32 -5.39 -5.00
CA ALA A 151 10.09 -6.19 -5.96
C ALA A 151 9.18 -6.87 -6.99
N ILE A 152 8.09 -7.51 -6.56
CA ILE A 152 7.08 -8.10 -7.47
C ILE A 152 6.57 -7.04 -8.44
N ALA A 153 6.16 -5.87 -7.94
CA ALA A 153 5.64 -4.79 -8.77
C ALA A 153 6.68 -4.26 -9.77
N SER A 154 7.96 -4.24 -9.39
CA SER A 154 9.06 -3.83 -10.27
C SER A 154 9.31 -4.85 -11.38
N ILE A 155 9.27 -6.15 -11.06
CA ILE A 155 9.46 -7.24 -12.04
C ILE A 155 8.30 -7.28 -13.04
N ARG A 156 7.08 -7.04 -12.56
CA ARG A 156 5.84 -7.15 -13.33
C ARG A 156 5.37 -5.84 -13.96
N ASP A 157 6.06 -4.72 -13.71
CA ASP A 157 5.68 -3.37 -14.15
C ASP A 157 4.27 -2.93 -13.68
N ILE A 158 3.86 -3.35 -12.47
CA ILE A 158 2.54 -3.01 -11.91
C ILE A 158 2.64 -1.71 -11.13
N LYS A 159 2.54 -0.57 -11.82
CA LYS A 159 2.72 0.78 -11.24
C LYS A 159 1.90 1.04 -9.97
N ARG A 160 0.62 0.65 -9.96
CA ARG A 160 -0.29 0.86 -8.80
C ARG A 160 0.22 0.12 -7.56
N LEU A 161 0.68 -1.11 -7.74
CA LEU A 161 1.24 -1.92 -6.67
C LEU A 161 2.59 -1.37 -6.21
N LEU A 162 3.44 -0.96 -7.16
CA LEU A 162 4.76 -0.39 -6.87
C LEU A 162 4.64 0.82 -5.94
N ARG A 163 3.73 1.74 -6.27
CA ARG A 163 3.46 2.94 -5.48
C ARG A 163 2.94 2.61 -4.08
N LYS A 164 1.93 1.72 -3.99
CA LYS A 164 1.37 1.30 -2.70
C LYS A 164 2.43 0.65 -1.82
N ALA A 165 3.18 -0.30 -2.38
CA ALA A 165 4.24 -1.00 -1.67
C ALA A 165 5.34 -0.04 -1.20
N ALA A 166 5.79 0.88 -2.06
CA ALA A 166 6.77 1.90 -1.69
C ALA A 166 6.30 2.74 -0.48
N LEU A 167 5.05 3.22 -0.49
CA LEU A 167 4.49 3.94 0.65
C LEU A 167 4.46 3.12 1.93
N CYS A 168 4.12 1.83 1.84
CA CYS A 168 4.12 0.93 3.00
C CYS A 168 5.53 0.73 3.59
N THR A 169 6.59 0.76 2.77
CA THR A 169 7.99 0.68 3.29
C THR A 169 8.38 1.83 4.21
N LEU A 170 7.68 2.98 4.16
CA LEU A 170 7.96 4.12 5.05
C LEU A 170 7.63 3.82 6.52
N ARG A 171 6.98 2.69 6.80
CA ARG A 171 6.65 2.20 8.14
C ARG A 171 7.69 1.22 8.69
N ASP A 172 8.57 0.69 7.84
CA ASP A 172 9.56 -0.30 8.23
C ASP A 172 10.80 0.38 8.82
N THR A 173 11.22 -0.10 9.99
CA THR A 173 12.44 0.39 10.66
C THR A 173 13.68 -0.13 9.96
N VAL A 174 14.69 0.73 9.82
CA VAL A 174 16.00 0.40 9.26
C VAL A 174 16.72 -0.73 10.02
N ASP A 175 16.39 -0.92 11.30
CA ASP A 175 17.03 -1.91 12.18
C ASP A 175 16.37 -3.32 12.12
N ALA A 176 15.30 -3.50 11.36
CA ALA A 176 14.71 -4.82 11.18
C ALA A 176 15.57 -5.65 10.23
N GLU A 177 15.88 -6.89 10.61
CA GLU A 177 16.54 -7.83 9.70
C GLU A 177 15.65 -8.02 8.47
N VAL A 178 16.17 -7.65 7.29
CA VAL A 178 15.41 -7.82 6.05
C VAL A 178 15.32 -9.32 5.77
N PRO A 179 14.11 -9.90 5.74
CA PRO A 179 13.96 -11.32 5.44
C PRO A 179 14.47 -11.61 4.02
N PHE A 180 14.80 -12.88 3.76
CA PHE A 180 15.11 -13.29 2.39
C PHE A 180 13.90 -13.02 1.48
N ILE A 181 14.10 -12.19 0.45
CA ILE A 181 13.09 -11.84 -0.54
C ILE A 181 13.53 -12.47 -1.87
N PRO A 182 12.90 -13.56 -2.32
CA PRO A 182 13.28 -14.27 -3.55
C PRO A 182 13.35 -13.36 -4.77
N GLU A 183 12.44 -12.38 -4.84
CA GLU A 183 12.31 -11.45 -5.95
C GLU A 183 13.48 -10.46 -6.05
N PHE A 184 14.31 -10.32 -5.00
CA PHE A 184 15.47 -9.46 -5.04
C PHE A 184 16.55 -9.95 -6.02
N ASP A 185 16.60 -11.26 -6.30
CA ASP A 185 17.52 -11.81 -7.30
C ASP A 185 17.14 -11.40 -8.73
N ALA A 186 15.88 -11.04 -8.97
CA ALA A 186 15.36 -10.67 -10.28
C ALA A 186 15.33 -9.15 -10.52
N ILE A 187 15.39 -8.33 -9.47
CA ILE A 187 15.44 -6.87 -9.63
C ILE A 187 16.88 -6.38 -9.77
N SER A 188 17.08 -5.37 -10.62
CA SER A 188 18.36 -4.66 -10.68
C SER A 188 18.63 -3.86 -9.40
N GLY A 189 19.91 -3.62 -9.10
CA GLY A 189 20.31 -2.68 -8.04
C GLY A 189 19.78 -1.26 -8.25
N ASN A 190 19.32 -0.92 -9.46
CA ASN A 190 18.67 0.35 -9.73
C ASN A 190 17.30 0.46 -9.04
N HIS A 191 16.50 -0.61 -9.01
CA HIS A 191 15.20 -0.62 -8.32
C HIS A 191 15.39 -0.40 -6.80
N VAL A 192 16.37 -1.07 -6.21
CA VAL A 192 16.71 -0.89 -4.79
C VAL A 192 17.20 0.54 -4.51
N ARG A 193 18.04 1.08 -5.39
CA ARG A 193 18.51 2.47 -5.32
C ARG A 193 17.35 3.46 -5.40
N GLU A 194 16.38 3.24 -6.28
CA GLU A 194 15.19 4.08 -6.42
C GLU A 194 14.31 4.06 -5.17
N LEU A 195 14.04 2.87 -4.61
CA LEU A 195 13.31 2.75 -3.35
C LEU A 195 14.02 3.47 -2.20
N ASN A 196 15.34 3.29 -2.07
CA ASN A 196 16.10 3.98 -1.03
C ASN A 196 16.07 5.51 -1.24
N ASN A 197 16.20 5.98 -2.48
CA ASN A 197 16.07 7.41 -2.77
C ASN A 197 14.68 7.96 -2.41
N PHE A 198 13.62 7.19 -2.66
CA PHE A 198 12.26 7.52 -2.27
C PHE A 198 12.15 7.67 -0.75
N ILE A 199 12.56 6.65 0.02
CA ILE A 199 12.55 6.67 1.49
C ILE A 199 13.34 7.88 2.02
N GLN A 200 14.53 8.13 1.47
CA GLN A 200 15.36 9.27 1.86
C GLN A 200 14.73 10.63 1.55
N ARG A 201 14.04 10.76 0.40
CA ARG A 201 13.32 12.00 0.04
C ARG A 201 12.13 12.25 0.97
N CYS A 202 11.34 11.22 1.24
CA CYS A 202 10.24 11.28 2.22
C CYS A 202 10.76 11.67 3.60
N GLY A 203 11.83 11.03 4.09
CA GLY A 203 12.47 11.36 5.37
C GLY A 203 12.91 12.83 5.47
N LYS A 204 13.58 13.36 4.44
CA LYS A 204 14.03 14.77 4.42
C LYS A 204 12.85 15.75 4.39
N ARG A 205 11.83 15.47 3.57
CA ARG A 205 10.62 16.30 3.49
C ARG A 205 9.86 16.27 4.83
N ALA A 206 9.64 15.10 5.42
CA ALA A 206 8.94 14.96 6.69
C ALA A 206 9.67 15.68 7.86
N GLN A 207 11.01 15.57 7.92
CA GLN A 207 11.83 16.33 8.88
C GLN A 207 11.67 17.85 8.72
N THR A 208 11.67 18.33 7.48
CA THR A 208 11.52 19.75 7.15
C THR A 208 10.12 20.24 7.51
N LEU A 209 9.09 19.46 7.16
CA LEU A 209 7.69 19.74 7.49
C LEU A 209 7.48 19.80 9.00
N ALA A 210 8.00 18.86 9.77
CA ALA A 210 7.95 18.93 11.22
C ALA A 210 8.53 20.25 11.74
N SER A 211 9.75 20.59 11.30
CA SER A 211 10.45 21.80 11.73
C SER A 211 9.71 23.09 11.34
N GLN A 212 9.17 23.15 10.11
CA GLN A 212 8.45 24.31 9.57
C GLN A 212 7.06 24.46 10.17
N THR A 213 6.26 23.39 10.21
CA THR A 213 4.91 23.44 10.78
C THR A 213 4.99 23.83 12.25
N LEU A 214 5.97 23.33 13.00
CA LEU A 214 6.14 23.69 14.41
C LEU A 214 6.61 25.14 14.61
N SER A 215 7.49 25.64 13.73
CA SER A 215 7.94 27.05 13.78
C SER A 215 6.86 28.03 13.34
N VAL A 216 6.12 27.73 12.27
CA VAL A 216 5.02 28.57 11.76
C VAL A 216 3.85 28.58 12.74
N HIS A 217 3.50 27.43 13.32
CA HIS A 217 2.48 27.36 14.36
C HIS A 217 2.87 28.24 15.55
N PHE A 218 4.15 28.22 15.91
CA PHE A 218 4.68 29.12 16.94
C PHE A 218 4.57 30.61 16.56
N GLU A 219 4.97 31.01 15.36
CA GLU A 219 4.90 32.41 14.90
C GLU A 219 3.46 32.94 14.86
N ILE A 220 2.51 32.13 14.39
CA ILE A 220 1.09 32.49 14.32
C ILE A 220 0.51 32.67 15.73
N LEU A 221 0.80 31.74 16.65
CA LEU A 221 0.41 31.85 18.06
C LEU A 221 0.98 33.10 18.72
N ALA A 222 2.24 33.44 18.40
CA ALA A 222 2.95 34.59 18.95
C ALA A 222 2.42 35.94 18.43
N ARG A 223 1.91 35.99 17.19
CA ARG A 223 1.38 37.21 16.56
C ARG A 223 -0.11 37.47 16.87
N GLY A 224 -0.86 36.42 17.20
CA GLY A 224 -2.31 36.53 17.46
C GLY A 224 -3.14 36.89 16.22
N ASP A 225 -2.61 36.64 15.01
CA ASP A 225 -3.29 36.93 13.75
C ASP A 225 -4.39 35.89 13.45
N ASP A 226 -5.59 36.37 13.08
CA ASP A 226 -6.78 35.59 12.73
C ASP A 226 -6.55 34.68 11.51
N TYR A 227 -6.41 33.37 11.73
CA TYR A 227 -6.42 32.36 10.66
C TYR A 227 -7.83 31.76 10.50
N PRO A 228 -8.44 31.75 9.28
CA PRO A 228 -9.87 31.43 9.12
C PRO A 228 -10.31 29.96 9.33
N THR A 229 -9.44 29.05 9.79
CA THR A 229 -9.81 27.63 9.99
C THR A 229 -9.35 27.00 11.30
N VAL A 230 -8.71 27.77 12.19
CA VAL A 230 -8.61 27.42 13.60
C VAL A 230 -9.31 28.54 14.33
N VAL A 231 -10.61 28.33 14.57
CA VAL A 231 -11.47 29.34 15.16
C VAL A 231 -10.86 29.73 16.50
N ALA A 232 -10.28 30.93 16.57
CA ALA A 232 -10.06 31.72 17.78
C ALA A 232 -11.44 32.03 18.32
N ARG A 233 -12.09 31.01 18.84
CA ARG A 233 -13.51 31.06 19.10
C ARG A 233 -13.58 32.08 20.32
N ASN A 234 -14.25 33.20 20.07
CA ASN A 234 -14.77 34.18 21.03
C ASN A 234 -15.32 33.49 22.31
N ASP A 235 -15.92 34.16 23.23
CA ASP A 235 -17.30 33.75 23.54
C ASP A 235 -18.05 33.29 22.24
N ALA A 236 -18.17 31.98 22.01
CA ALA A 236 -18.03 31.28 20.72
C ALA A 236 -16.57 30.91 20.42
N THR A 237 -15.98 29.98 21.26
CA THR A 237 -14.65 29.67 21.96
C THR A 237 -13.46 28.83 21.43
N GLY A 238 -12.30 29.39 21.16
CA GLY A 238 -11.28 28.63 20.47
C GLY A 238 -9.98 29.33 20.27
N GLN A 239 -9.13 28.48 19.76
CA GLN A 239 -8.18 27.91 20.68
C GLN A 239 -6.85 28.14 20.01
N LEU A 240 -6.30 29.30 20.33
CA LEU A 240 -4.87 29.53 20.34
C LEU A 240 -4.31 28.71 21.50
N CYS A 241 -3.19 28.03 21.26
CA CYS A 241 -2.59 27.16 22.24
C CYS A 241 -2.29 27.91 23.56
N VAL A 242 -2.82 27.38 24.65
CA VAL A 242 -3.05 28.09 25.93
C VAL A 242 -1.80 28.17 26.81
N TRP A 243 -0.60 27.83 26.29
CA TRP A 243 0.65 27.91 27.05
C TRP A 243 1.17 29.34 27.29
N TRP A 244 0.29 30.36 27.13
CA TRP A 244 0.62 31.78 27.18
C TRP A 244 -0.38 32.69 27.92
N ARG A 245 -1.46 32.18 28.52
CA ARG A 245 -2.48 33.09 29.08
C ARG A 245 -2.02 33.67 30.41
N GLU A 246 -2.05 35.00 30.50
CA GLU A 246 -1.77 35.76 31.72
C GLU A 246 -3.13 36.18 32.33
N ASP A 247 -3.69 35.32 33.18
CA ASP A 247 -4.82 35.64 34.05
C ASP A 247 -4.61 35.05 35.46
N ALA A 248 -5.23 35.71 36.45
CA ALA A 248 -4.95 35.53 37.87
C ALA A 248 -5.07 34.05 38.31
N GLY A 249 -3.92 33.43 38.62
CA GLY A 249 -3.80 32.01 38.95
C GLY A 249 -2.70 31.27 38.17
N HIS A 250 -2.03 31.93 37.23
CA HIS A 250 -0.99 31.35 36.40
C HIS A 250 0.41 31.55 37.01
N GLY A 251 1.29 30.54 36.89
CA GLY A 251 2.68 30.68 37.33
C GLY A 251 3.45 31.68 36.46
N ALA A 252 4.47 32.34 37.00
CA ALA A 252 5.30 33.34 36.30
C ALA A 252 6.03 32.80 35.02
N GLN A 253 5.87 31.51 34.71
CA GLN A 253 6.45 30.82 33.55
C GLN A 253 5.40 30.47 32.49
N CYS A 254 4.13 30.86 32.68
CA CYS A 254 3.03 30.60 31.74
C CYS A 254 3.04 31.50 30.49
N GLY A 255 4.16 32.13 30.15
CA GLY A 255 4.41 32.76 28.85
C GLY A 255 5.38 33.92 28.86
N PRO A 256 5.85 34.42 27.70
CA PRO A 256 6.70 35.58 27.64
C PRO A 256 5.87 36.79 28.11
N THR A 257 6.44 37.54 29.05
CA THR A 257 5.93 38.86 29.40
C THR A 257 6.21 39.78 28.21
N VAL A 258 5.30 39.85 27.25
CA VAL A 258 5.41 40.82 26.15
C VAL A 258 4.79 42.12 26.64
N GLU A 259 5.62 43.12 26.93
CA GLU A 259 5.12 44.48 27.15
C GLU A 259 4.37 44.92 25.90
N ARG A 260 3.03 44.96 25.95
CA ARG A 260 2.18 45.51 24.90
C ARG A 260 2.28 47.03 24.90
N THR A 261 3.46 47.58 24.59
CA THR A 261 3.57 48.96 24.13
C THR A 261 2.98 49.02 22.73
N GLY A 262 1.86 49.73 22.56
CA GLY A 262 1.07 49.76 21.33
C GLY A 262 1.89 49.73 20.04
N GLY A 263 1.81 48.60 19.33
CA GLY A 263 2.57 48.29 18.12
C GLY A 263 2.72 46.78 17.94
N ILE A 264 2.90 46.32 16.70
CA ILE A 264 3.25 44.91 16.41
C ILE A 264 4.55 44.60 17.18
N PRO A 265 4.64 43.50 17.93
CA PRO A 265 5.85 43.13 18.65
C PRO A 265 7.03 43.09 17.66
N THR A 266 8.05 43.93 17.88
CA THR A 266 9.27 43.96 17.05
C THR A 266 10.30 42.91 17.47
N GLN A 267 10.07 42.20 18.58
CA GLN A 267 10.93 41.10 19.04
C GLN A 267 10.45 39.76 18.49
N GLU A 268 11.40 39.00 17.95
CA GLU A 268 11.22 37.60 17.60
C GLU A 268 10.95 36.79 18.88
N ILE A 269 9.69 36.46 19.11
CA ILE A 269 9.29 35.58 20.21
C ILE A 269 9.80 34.19 19.84
N LEU A 270 10.53 33.53 20.75
CA LEU A 270 11.07 32.18 20.54
C LEU A 270 10.38 31.17 21.46
N PRO A 271 10.22 29.90 21.02
CA PRO A 271 9.62 28.89 21.87
C PRO A 271 10.46 28.56 23.10
N PRO A 272 9.83 28.07 24.18
CA PRO A 272 10.54 27.50 25.30
C PRO A 272 11.52 26.41 24.82
N GLN A 273 12.66 26.29 25.51
CA GLN A 273 13.71 25.33 25.14
C GLN A 273 13.22 23.87 25.09
N TRP A 274 12.29 23.51 25.98
CA TRP A 274 11.67 22.17 25.97
C TRP A 274 10.93 21.92 24.65
N TYR A 275 10.16 22.89 24.17
CA TYR A 275 9.39 22.76 22.93
C TYR A 275 10.33 22.67 21.74
N GLN A 276 11.36 23.51 21.67
CA GLN A 276 12.38 23.41 20.62
C GLN A 276 13.06 22.03 20.59
N THR A 277 13.28 21.42 21.75
CA THR A 277 13.87 20.08 21.87
C THR A 277 12.89 19.01 21.37
N HIS A 278 11.63 19.11 21.79
CA HIS A 278 10.53 18.26 21.31
C HIS A 278 10.40 18.30 19.78
N VAL A 279 10.38 19.50 19.18
CA VAL A 279 10.34 19.67 17.71
C VAL A 279 11.47 18.90 17.02
N ARG A 280 12.70 18.99 17.54
CA ARG A 280 13.86 18.29 16.97
C ARG A 280 13.74 16.77 17.10
N GLN A 281 13.18 16.28 18.20
CA GLN A 281 12.93 14.85 18.41
C GLN A 281 11.90 14.32 17.41
N VAL A 282 10.77 15.03 17.25
CA VAL A 282 9.74 14.70 16.25
C VAL A 282 10.33 14.70 14.83
N ALA A 283 11.11 15.74 14.49
CA ALA A 283 11.75 15.85 13.18
C ALA A 283 12.77 14.72 12.93
N THR A 284 13.47 14.28 13.98
CA THR A 284 14.42 13.15 13.90
C THR A 284 13.69 11.81 13.72
N ALA A 285 12.61 11.59 14.47
CA ALA A 285 11.77 10.39 14.31
C ALA A 285 11.20 10.30 12.89
N LEU A 286 10.66 11.41 12.36
CA LEU A 286 10.13 11.47 11.00
C LEU A 286 11.21 11.40 9.91
N ARG A 287 12.46 11.73 10.22
CA ARG A 287 13.58 11.54 9.27
C ARG A 287 13.85 10.07 9.01
N LEU A 288 13.66 9.23 10.02
CA LEU A 288 13.87 7.78 9.99
C LEU A 288 12.62 7.04 9.51
N LEU A 289 11.45 7.41 10.02
CA LEU A 289 10.16 6.79 9.72
C LEU A 289 9.16 7.86 9.26
N PRO A 290 9.20 8.26 7.98
CA PRO A 290 8.38 9.36 7.46
C PRO A 290 6.94 8.91 7.20
N ASN A 291 6.17 8.61 8.25
CA ASN A 291 4.79 8.18 8.12
C ASN A 291 3.87 8.86 9.16
N GLY A 292 2.56 8.83 8.91
CA GLY A 292 1.56 9.49 9.75
C GLY A 292 1.51 8.92 11.18
N SER A 293 1.68 7.62 11.38
CA SER A 293 1.68 7.02 12.72
C SER A 293 2.88 7.46 13.54
N THR A 294 4.05 7.66 12.92
CA THR A 294 5.24 8.22 13.57
C THR A 294 5.02 9.68 13.92
N ALA A 295 4.43 10.47 13.03
CA ALA A 295 4.04 11.86 13.34
C ALA A 295 3.09 11.91 14.56
N LEU A 296 2.10 11.03 14.60
CA LEU A 296 1.16 10.92 15.72
C LEU A 296 1.85 10.56 17.03
N ALA A 297 2.63 9.48 17.03
CA ALA A 297 3.29 8.96 18.22
C ALA A 297 4.35 9.93 18.75
N ALA A 298 5.24 10.43 17.89
CA ALA A 298 6.33 11.30 18.31
C ALA A 298 5.84 12.66 18.79
N ALA A 299 4.80 13.23 18.18
CA ALA A 299 4.32 14.56 18.54
C ALA A 299 3.64 14.62 19.92
N VAL A 300 3.10 13.50 20.42
CA VAL A 300 2.48 13.41 21.74
C VAL A 300 3.41 12.85 22.82
N ASP A 301 4.57 12.31 22.43
CA ASP A 301 5.58 11.78 23.33
C ASP A 301 6.43 12.90 23.94
N VAL A 302 5.86 13.58 24.93
CA VAL A 302 6.55 14.63 25.69
C VAL A 302 7.07 14.04 27.00
N ALA A 303 8.32 14.29 27.38
CA ALA A 303 8.86 13.72 28.62
C ALA A 303 8.10 14.22 29.86
N PRO A 304 7.95 13.42 30.94
CA PRO A 304 7.27 13.87 32.16
C PRO A 304 7.83 15.17 32.76
N ALA A 305 9.15 15.37 32.66
CA ALA A 305 9.81 16.61 33.11
C ALA A 305 9.42 17.83 32.26
N GLU A 306 9.28 17.65 30.94
CA GLU A 306 8.84 18.70 30.02
C GLU A 306 7.34 18.99 30.19
N ARG A 307 6.53 17.95 30.44
CA ARG A 307 5.12 18.09 30.84
C ARG A 307 4.91 18.87 32.13
N ALA A 308 5.84 18.75 33.07
CA ALA A 308 5.84 19.55 34.30
C ALA A 308 6.25 21.01 34.04
N ALA A 309 7.06 21.26 32.99
CA ALA A 309 7.48 22.60 32.58
C ALA A 309 6.43 23.36 31.75
N ILE A 310 5.43 22.67 31.20
CA ILE A 310 4.35 23.27 30.39
C ILE A 310 3.54 24.30 31.19
N SER A 311 3.37 24.13 32.51
CA SER A 311 2.80 25.11 33.45
C SER A 311 2.59 24.46 34.83
N ALA A 312 2.67 25.23 35.93
CA ALA A 312 2.19 24.80 37.24
C ALA A 312 0.64 24.81 37.37
N CYS A 313 -0.08 25.29 36.34
CA CYS A 313 -1.53 25.35 36.27
C CYS A 313 -2.10 24.07 35.61
N PRO A 314 -2.96 23.30 36.31
CA PRO A 314 -3.55 22.07 35.76
C PRO A 314 -4.38 22.28 34.48
N ALA A 315 -5.07 23.42 34.35
CA ALA A 315 -5.88 23.72 33.16
C ALA A 315 -5.01 23.95 31.92
N CYS A 316 -3.91 24.71 32.05
CA CYS A 316 -2.94 24.92 30.97
C CYS A 316 -2.26 23.62 30.55
N GLN A 317 -1.95 22.75 31.51
CA GLN A 317 -1.37 21.44 31.24
C GLN A 317 -2.32 20.57 30.39
N GLN A 318 -3.62 20.55 30.72
CA GLN A 318 -4.61 19.78 29.98
C GLN A 318 -4.83 20.32 28.55
N SER A 319 -4.95 21.64 28.39
CA SER A 319 -5.08 22.26 27.07
C SER A 319 -3.87 22.01 26.19
N ALA A 320 -2.65 22.13 26.73
CA ALA A 320 -1.43 21.87 25.98
C ALA A 320 -1.35 20.46 25.41
N LEU A 321 -1.76 19.45 26.18
CA LEU A 321 -1.80 18.07 25.71
C LEU A 321 -2.82 17.88 24.58
N GLN A 322 -3.99 18.52 24.69
CA GLN A 322 -5.01 18.47 23.64
C GLN A 322 -4.54 19.14 22.34
N ASP A 323 -3.84 20.27 22.46
CA ASP A 323 -3.27 20.99 21.32
C ASP A 323 -2.17 20.17 20.63
N LEU A 324 -1.33 19.48 21.39
CA LEU A 324 -0.34 18.55 20.85
C LEU A 324 -0.98 17.41 20.06
N VAL A 325 -2.11 16.86 20.52
CA VAL A 325 -2.86 15.83 19.78
C VAL A 325 -3.43 16.38 18.47
N ASN A 326 -3.98 17.59 18.49
CA ASN A 326 -4.49 18.27 17.29
C ASN A 326 -3.36 18.53 16.29
N PHE A 327 -2.23 19.03 16.78
CA PHE A 327 -1.02 19.24 16.00
C PHE A 327 -0.51 17.94 15.38
N ALA A 328 -0.40 16.88 16.18
CA ALA A 328 0.03 15.56 15.73
C ALA A 328 -0.81 15.06 14.55
N SER A 329 -2.13 15.27 14.63
CA SER A 329 -3.08 14.91 13.57
C SER A 329 -2.90 15.73 12.30
N GLN A 330 -2.58 17.02 12.41
CA GLN A 330 -2.29 17.87 11.24
C GLN A 330 -0.95 17.48 10.60
N LEU A 331 0.09 17.28 11.41
CA LEU A 331 1.40 16.87 10.93
C LEU A 331 1.33 15.53 10.19
N ALA A 332 0.59 14.55 10.73
CA ALA A 332 0.40 13.26 10.10
C ALA A 332 -0.21 13.39 8.68
N LYS A 333 -1.28 14.17 8.53
CA LYS A 333 -1.92 14.43 7.23
C LYS A 333 -0.98 15.11 6.24
N VAL A 334 -0.20 16.08 6.71
CA VAL A 334 0.75 16.82 5.87
C VAL A 334 1.91 15.93 5.43
N VAL A 335 2.41 15.05 6.31
CA VAL A 335 3.45 14.05 5.99
C VAL A 335 2.94 13.05 4.95
N GLU A 336 1.77 12.46 5.18
CA GLU A 336 1.15 11.49 4.24
C GLU A 336 0.91 12.13 2.87
N GLY A 337 0.32 13.32 2.83
CA GLY A 337 0.12 14.06 1.57
C GLY A 337 1.43 14.47 0.89
N SER A 338 2.52 14.64 1.64
CA SER A 338 3.84 14.88 1.05
C SER A 338 4.42 13.61 0.45
N ASN A 339 4.26 12.45 1.12
CA ASN A 339 4.73 11.16 0.63
C ASN A 339 4.04 10.76 -0.67
N GLU A 340 2.72 10.96 -0.76
CA GLU A 340 1.96 10.73 -2.00
C GLU A 340 2.53 11.54 -3.18
N LYS A 341 2.85 12.82 -2.95
CA LYS A 341 3.50 13.65 -3.99
C LYS A 341 4.87 13.12 -4.39
N VAL A 342 5.68 12.63 -3.45
CA VAL A 342 6.99 12.07 -3.77
C VAL A 342 6.84 10.78 -4.60
N VAL A 343 5.88 9.92 -4.26
CA VAL A 343 5.67 8.66 -5.00
C VAL A 343 5.17 8.95 -6.42
N ASP A 344 4.27 9.92 -6.58
CA ASP A 344 3.82 10.47 -7.87
C ASP A 344 4.97 11.02 -8.70
N GLU A 345 5.84 11.85 -8.11
CA GLU A 345 7.00 12.45 -8.79
C GLU A 345 7.99 11.40 -9.31
N MET A 346 8.07 10.23 -8.65
CA MET A 346 9.03 9.18 -9.00
C MET A 346 8.48 8.14 -9.97
N TRP A 347 7.19 7.80 -9.88
CA TRP A 347 6.61 6.66 -10.61
C TRP A 347 5.24 6.97 -11.26
N ASN A 348 5.07 8.17 -11.84
CA ASN A 348 3.90 8.50 -12.67
C ASN A 348 3.86 7.74 -14.01
#